data_AF-A0A401J9T9-F1
#
_entry.id   AF-A0A401J9T9-F1
#
_cell.length_a   1.000
_cell.length_b   1.000
_cell.length_c   1.000
_cell.angle_alpha   90.00
_cell.angle_beta   90.00
_cell.angle_gamma   90.00
#
_symmetry.space_group_name_H-M   'P 1'
#
loop_
_entity.id
_entity.type
_entity.pdbx_description
1 polymer ?
#
loop_
_entity_poly.entity_id
_entity_poly.type
_entity_poly.pdbx_seq_one_letter_code
_entity_poly.pdbx_strand_id
1 'polypeptide(L)'
;MRRRIFPLLVATTLTLMLASCASLPPPAPVTVAEVVRLSHEGDPPDQIIQRMRDAGTVYRLKASQFARLHQQGVSDEVLDYMQHTYLEAVRRDQHMQDWNSWWPAPDGYFYGRCYYGAWPYRCY
;
A
#
# COMPACT_ATOMS: atom_id res chain seq x y z
N MET A 1 -23.17 11.25 53.14
CA MET A 1 -22.11 10.44 52.49
C MET A 1 -22.29 10.39 50.95
N ARG A 2 -22.29 11.52 50.22
CA ARG A 2 -22.61 11.52 48.76
C ARG A 2 -21.85 12.56 47.92
N ARG A 3 -20.64 12.94 48.37
CA ARG A 3 -19.82 14.00 47.72
C ARG A 3 -18.40 13.58 47.32
N ARG A 4 -17.92 12.39 47.73
CA ARG A 4 -16.55 11.92 47.41
C ARG A 4 -16.47 10.88 46.27
N ILE A 5 -17.61 10.41 45.76
CA ILE A 5 -17.68 9.39 44.70
C ILE A 5 -17.58 10.02 43.29
N PHE A 6 -18.04 11.27 43.16
CA PHE A 6 -18.06 12.00 41.88
C PHE A 6 -16.69 12.25 41.24
N PRO A 7 -15.62 12.68 41.95
CA PRO A 7 -14.31 12.89 41.33
C PRO A 7 -13.63 11.56 40.95
N LEU A 8 -13.99 10.46 41.62
CA LEU A 8 -13.41 9.13 41.38
C LEU A 8 -13.97 8.49 40.09
N LEU A 9 -15.24 8.78 39.76
CA LEU A 9 -15.89 8.38 38.50
C LEU A 9 -15.42 9.20 37.28
N VAL A 10 -15.10 10.49 37.49
CA VAL A 10 -14.55 11.34 36.42
C VAL A 10 -13.11 10.95 36.08
N ALA A 11 -12.31 10.57 37.08
CA ALA A 11 -10.93 10.14 36.86
C ALA A 11 -10.84 8.80 36.09
N THR A 12 -11.79 7.88 36.30
CA THR A 12 -11.82 6.56 35.61
C THR A 12 -12.35 6.63 34.19
N THR A 13 -13.23 7.59 33.87
CA THR A 13 -13.70 7.81 32.50
C THR A 13 -12.65 8.49 31.63
N LEU A 14 -11.80 9.34 32.21
CA LEU A 14 -10.71 10.01 31.49
C LEU A 14 -9.60 9.04 31.07
N THR A 15 -9.29 8.01 31.88
CA THR A 15 -8.25 7.01 31.52
C THR A 15 -8.70 6.03 30.43
N LEU A 16 -10.00 5.76 30.29
CA LEU A 16 -10.51 4.91 29.20
C LEU A 16 -10.38 5.58 27.82
N MET A 17 -10.42 6.91 27.74
CA MET A 17 -10.33 7.65 26.48
C MET A 17 -8.91 7.65 25.88
N LEU A 18 -7.86 7.44 26.69
CA LEU A 18 -6.48 7.39 26.20
C LEU A 18 -6.06 6.01 25.67
N ALA A 19 -6.87 4.96 25.88
CA ALA A 19 -6.53 3.60 25.46
C ALA A 19 -6.96 3.25 24.02
N SER A 20 -7.62 4.17 23.30
CA SER A 20 -8.15 3.89 21.95
C SER A 20 -7.15 4.25 20.85
N CYS A 21 -6.03 3.53 20.78
CA CYS A 21 -5.20 3.46 19.57
C CYS A 21 -5.48 2.11 18.90
N ALA A 22 -6.60 2.03 18.16
CA ALA A 22 -6.86 0.88 17.31
C ALA A 22 -5.97 0.98 16.06
N SER A 23 -4.80 0.33 16.07
CA SER A 23 -3.95 0.18 14.89
C SER A 23 -4.53 -0.90 13.99
N LEU A 24 -5.16 -0.51 12.88
CA LEU A 24 -5.59 -1.46 11.84
C LEU A 24 -4.35 -2.04 11.14
N PRO A 25 -4.31 -3.36 10.85
CA PRO A 25 -3.24 -3.94 10.06
C PRO A 25 -3.24 -3.30 8.66
N PRO A 26 -2.06 -3.11 8.06
CA PRO A 26 -1.99 -2.57 6.71
C PRO A 26 -2.66 -3.52 5.71
N PRO A 27 -3.31 -2.99 4.66
CA PRO A 27 -3.91 -3.82 3.62
C PRO A 27 -2.87 -4.75 2.98
N ALA A 28 -3.33 -5.94 2.57
CA ALA A 28 -2.48 -6.89 1.86
C ALA A 28 -1.91 -6.24 0.58
N PRO A 29 -0.65 -6.51 0.22
CA PRO A 29 -0.08 -6.00 -1.01
C PRO A 29 -0.80 -6.63 -2.22
N VAL A 30 -0.99 -5.85 -3.28
CA VAL A 30 -1.53 -6.35 -4.55
C VAL A 30 -0.37 -6.90 -5.36
N THR A 31 -0.37 -8.21 -5.65
CA THR A 31 0.72 -8.85 -6.41
C THR A 31 0.51 -8.71 -7.91
N VAL A 32 1.56 -8.96 -8.70
CA VAL A 32 1.45 -9.00 -10.16
C VAL A 32 0.47 -10.09 -10.61
N ALA A 33 0.52 -11.27 -9.99
CA ALA A 33 -0.41 -12.35 -10.28
C ALA A 33 -1.88 -11.94 -10.01
N GLU A 34 -2.10 -11.17 -8.93
CA GLU A 34 -3.42 -10.63 -8.62
C GLU A 34 -3.86 -9.59 -9.65
N VAL A 35 -2.99 -8.68 -10.09
CA VAL A 35 -3.33 -7.72 -11.15
C VAL A 35 -3.71 -8.42 -12.45
N VAL A 36 -2.95 -9.45 -12.84
CA VAL A 36 -3.25 -10.26 -14.02
C VAL A 36 -4.61 -10.95 -13.87
N ARG A 37 -4.90 -11.53 -12.70
CA ARG A 37 -6.20 -12.15 -12.40
C ARG A 37 -7.35 -11.14 -12.54
N LEU A 38 -7.25 -9.98 -11.89
CA LEU A 38 -8.27 -8.93 -11.96
C LEU A 38 -8.50 -8.44 -13.40
N SER A 39 -7.42 -8.29 -14.17
CA SER A 39 -7.50 -7.90 -15.58
C SER A 39 -8.22 -8.96 -16.43
N HIS A 40 -7.94 -10.25 -16.20
CA HIS A 40 -8.63 -11.35 -16.88
C HIS A 40 -10.11 -11.47 -16.50
N GLU A 41 -10.46 -11.13 -15.26
CA GLU A 41 -11.86 -11.09 -14.79
C GLU A 41 -12.64 -9.92 -15.39
N GLY A 42 -11.95 -8.98 -16.06
CA GLY A 42 -12.55 -7.82 -16.69
C GLY A 42 -12.84 -6.67 -15.72
N ASP A 43 -12.17 -6.64 -14.56
CA ASP A 43 -12.27 -5.52 -13.64
C ASP A 43 -11.80 -4.23 -14.35
N PRO A 44 -12.52 -3.10 -14.21
CA PRO A 44 -12.12 -1.83 -14.81
C PRO A 44 -10.71 -1.38 -14.36
N PRO A 45 -9.87 -0.82 -15.25
CA PRO A 45 -8.52 -0.36 -14.93
C PRO A 45 -8.44 0.58 -13.72
N ASP A 46 -9.39 1.50 -13.60
CA ASP A 46 -9.49 2.45 -12.49
C ASP A 46 -9.75 1.76 -11.15
N GLN A 47 -10.54 0.68 -11.16
CA GLN A 47 -10.78 -0.13 -9.96
C GLN A 47 -9.52 -0.89 -9.53
N ILE A 48 -8.78 -1.46 -10.48
CA ILE A 48 -7.50 -2.14 -10.21
C ILE A 48 -6.49 -1.14 -9.63
N ILE A 49 -6.35 0.03 -10.25
CA ILE A 49 -5.48 1.12 -9.79
C ILE A 49 -5.85 1.56 -8.38
N GLN A 50 -7.15 1.69 -8.09
CA GLN A 50 -7.62 2.09 -6.77
C GLN A 50 -7.23 1.04 -5.71
N ARG A 51 -7.39 -0.26 -5.99
CA ARG A 51 -6.92 -1.32 -5.09
C ARG A 51 -5.42 -1.26 -4.85
N MET A 52 -4.62 -1.03 -5.89
CA MET A 52 -3.16 -0.89 -5.78
C MET A 52 -2.77 0.32 -4.91
N ARG A 53 -3.47 1.44 -5.09
CA ARG A 53 -3.29 2.68 -4.32
C ARG A 53 -3.62 2.46 -2.85
N ASP A 54 -4.75 1.83 -2.56
CA ASP A 54 -5.21 1.57 -1.20
C ASP A 54 -4.26 0.61 -0.48
N ALA A 55 -3.71 -0.38 -1.19
CA ALA A 55 -2.66 -1.25 -0.69
C ALA A 55 -1.29 -0.54 -0.51
N GLY A 56 -1.09 0.58 -1.21
CA GLY A 56 0.19 1.29 -1.30
C GLY A 56 1.28 0.50 -1.99
N THR A 57 0.94 -0.48 -2.83
CA THR A 57 1.93 -1.39 -3.43
C THR A 57 2.63 -0.73 -4.62
N VAL A 58 3.95 -0.83 -4.66
CA VAL A 58 4.81 -0.30 -5.72
C VAL A 58 5.63 -1.43 -6.32
N TYR A 59 5.85 -1.40 -7.64
CA TYR A 59 6.39 -2.53 -8.40
C TYR A 59 7.69 -2.12 -9.07
N ARG A 60 8.78 -2.83 -8.80
CA ARG A 60 10.04 -2.65 -9.52
C ARG A 60 10.09 -3.63 -10.69
N LEU A 61 9.51 -3.23 -11.81
CA LEU A 61 9.43 -4.04 -13.01
C LEU A 61 10.50 -3.66 -14.04
N LYS A 62 10.99 -4.67 -14.78
CA LYS A 62 11.83 -4.50 -15.97
C LYS A 62 10.95 -4.23 -17.18
N ALA A 63 11.49 -3.58 -18.21
CA ALA A 63 10.77 -3.34 -19.48
C ALA A 63 10.19 -4.63 -20.09
N SER A 64 10.93 -5.74 -20.03
CA SER A 64 10.44 -7.04 -20.52
C SER A 64 9.31 -7.64 -19.68
N GLN A 65 9.18 -7.26 -18.40
CA GLN A 65 8.04 -7.63 -17.56
C GLN A 65 6.80 -6.82 -17.96
N PHE A 66 6.93 -5.51 -18.19
CA PHE A 66 5.82 -4.69 -18.71
C PHE A 66 5.25 -5.25 -20.01
N ALA A 67 6.11 -5.56 -20.98
CA ALA A 67 5.68 -6.15 -22.25
C ALA A 67 4.93 -7.50 -22.06
N ARG A 68 5.37 -8.34 -21.13
CA ARG A 68 4.68 -9.60 -20.82
C ARG A 68 3.32 -9.37 -20.14
N LEU A 69 3.22 -8.40 -19.24
CA LEU A 69 1.95 -8.10 -18.57
C LEU A 69 0.92 -7.53 -19.54
N HIS A 70 1.35 -6.67 -20.47
CA HIS A 70 0.49 -6.20 -21.56
C HIS A 70 -0.03 -7.38 -22.41
N GLN A 71 0.85 -8.32 -22.77
CA GLN A 71 0.46 -9.55 -23.50
C GLN A 71 -0.49 -10.45 -22.70
N GLN A 72 -0.46 -10.37 -21.37
CA GLN A 72 -1.38 -11.08 -20.47
C GLN A 72 -2.72 -10.33 -20.29
N GLY A 73 -2.92 -9.20 -20.98
CA GLY A 73 -4.18 -8.47 -20.95
C GLY A 73 -4.29 -7.43 -19.83
N VAL A 74 -3.19 -7.10 -19.14
CA VAL A 74 -3.17 -5.94 -18.24
C VAL A 74 -3.20 -4.67 -19.10
N SER A 75 -4.13 -3.76 -18.82
CA SER A 75 -4.31 -2.55 -19.62
C SER A 75 -3.14 -1.56 -19.46
N ASP A 76 -2.94 -0.73 -20.47
CA ASP A 76 -1.87 0.27 -20.47
C ASP A 76 -2.01 1.26 -19.30
N GLU A 77 -3.23 1.62 -18.91
CA GLU A 77 -3.46 2.52 -17.77
C GLU A 77 -2.94 1.93 -16.45
N VAL A 78 -3.13 0.62 -16.25
CA VAL A 78 -2.62 -0.07 -15.06
C VAL A 78 -1.10 -0.17 -15.10
N LEU A 79 -0.52 -0.47 -16.26
CA LEU A 79 0.93 -0.55 -16.44
C LEU A 79 1.61 0.81 -16.25
N ASP A 80 1.03 1.88 -16.80
CA ASP A 80 1.49 3.25 -16.62
C ASP A 80 1.43 3.65 -15.15
N TYR A 81 0.36 3.27 -14.44
CA TYR A 81 0.27 3.51 -13.00
C TYR A 81 1.36 2.76 -12.21
N MET A 82 1.66 1.50 -12.54
CA MET A 82 2.77 0.75 -11.92
C MET A 82 4.11 1.46 -12.15
N GLN A 83 4.39 1.89 -13.38
CA GLN A 83 5.63 2.56 -13.73
C GLN A 83 5.75 3.94 -13.07
N HIS A 84 4.66 4.71 -13.09
CA HIS A 84 4.62 6.05 -12.51
C HIS A 84 4.88 6.00 -11.00
N THR A 85 4.19 5.12 -10.27
CA THR A 85 4.36 5.00 -8.82
C THR A 85 5.76 4.52 -8.42
N TYR A 86 6.40 3.67 -9.22
CA TYR A 86 7.81 3.33 -9.04
C TYR A 86 8.73 4.55 -9.16
N LEU A 87 8.55 5.35 -10.21
CA LEU A 87 9.34 6.56 -10.44
C LEU A 87 9.11 7.60 -9.34
N GLU A 88 7.88 7.77 -8.87
CA GLU A 88 7.55 8.62 -7.72
C GLU A 88 8.26 8.17 -6.44
N ALA A 89 8.21 6.87 -6.14
CA ALA A 89 8.86 6.29 -4.96
C ALA A 89 10.37 6.57 -4.97
N VAL A 90 11.04 6.30 -6.10
CA VAL A 90 12.47 6.54 -6.28
C VAL A 90 12.84 8.03 -6.21
N ARG A 91 11.98 8.92 -6.73
CA ARG A 91 12.23 10.37 -6.72
C ARG A 91 12.11 10.96 -5.31
N ARG A 92 11.16 10.47 -4.52
CA ARG A 92 10.89 10.99 -3.16
C ARG A 92 11.81 10.36 -2.12
N ASP A 93 12.19 9.11 -2.31
CA ASP A 93 13.06 8.37 -1.40
C ASP A 93 14.18 7.68 -2.19
N GLN A 94 15.36 8.29 -2.17
CA GLN A 94 16.51 7.81 -2.94
C GLN A 94 16.97 6.41 -2.51
N HIS A 95 16.70 5.98 -1.27
CA HIS A 95 16.99 4.62 -0.81
C HIS A 95 16.25 3.55 -1.63
N MET A 96 15.10 3.90 -2.24
CA MET A 96 14.36 3.00 -3.13
C MET A 96 15.10 2.75 -4.47
N GLN A 97 16.18 3.47 -4.78
CA GLN A 97 17.05 3.12 -5.91
C GLN A 97 17.77 1.79 -5.67
N ASP A 98 18.16 1.54 -4.42
CA ASP A 98 18.90 0.37 -4.00
C ASP A 98 18.04 -0.89 -4.11
N TRP A 99 18.64 -1.94 -4.65
CA TRP A 99 17.94 -3.19 -4.90
C TRP A 99 17.46 -3.88 -3.63
N ASN A 100 18.23 -3.73 -2.54
CA ASN A 100 17.95 -4.36 -1.24
C ASN A 100 16.74 -3.76 -0.52
N SER A 101 16.24 -2.62 -1.00
CA SER A 101 15.06 -1.93 -0.47
C SER A 101 13.74 -2.52 -0.97
N TRP A 102 13.79 -3.48 -1.88
CA TRP A 102 12.62 -4.11 -2.49
C TRP A 102 12.51 -5.54 -2.02
N TRP A 103 11.31 -5.96 -1.59
CA TRP A 103 11.09 -7.34 -1.21
C TRP A 103 11.00 -8.24 -2.47
N PRO A 104 11.84 -9.28 -2.58
CA PRO A 104 11.62 -10.31 -3.59
C PRO A 104 10.42 -11.16 -3.16
N ALA A 105 9.49 -11.41 -4.08
CA ALA A 105 8.44 -12.40 -3.83
C ALA A 105 8.69 -13.69 -4.64
N PRO A 106 8.09 -14.84 -4.23
CA PRO A 106 8.28 -16.11 -4.91
C PRO A 106 7.84 -16.14 -6.38
N ASP A 107 7.04 -15.16 -6.81
CA ASP A 107 6.57 -14.98 -8.19
C ASP A 107 7.62 -14.34 -9.12
N GLY A 108 8.82 -14.04 -8.62
CA GLY A 108 9.92 -13.47 -9.39
C GLY A 108 9.81 -11.95 -9.60
N TYR A 109 8.90 -11.28 -8.91
CA TYR A 109 8.75 -9.83 -8.91
C TYR A 109 9.29 -9.19 -7.63
N PHE A 110 9.62 -7.90 -7.74
CA PHE A 110 10.12 -7.08 -6.66
C PHE A 110 9.09 -6.00 -6.35
N TYR A 111 8.76 -5.87 -5.07
CA TYR A 111 7.76 -4.92 -4.65
C TYR A 111 8.25 -4.10 -3.46
N GLY A 112 7.60 -2.97 -3.25
CA GLY A 112 7.74 -2.15 -2.07
C GLY A 112 6.37 -1.61 -1.68
N ARG A 113 6.34 -0.82 -0.62
CA ARG A 113 5.14 -0.19 -0.11
C ARG A 113 5.35 1.28 0.15
N CYS A 114 4.53 2.14 -0.44
CA CYS A 114 4.57 3.59 -0.24
C CYS A 114 3.20 4.11 0.17
N TYR A 115 3.14 4.88 1.26
CA TYR A 115 1.90 5.51 1.71
C TYR A 115 1.86 6.99 1.32
N TYR A 116 1.01 7.33 0.36
CA TYR A 116 0.91 8.69 -0.18
C TYR A 116 0.13 9.67 0.73
N GLY A 117 -0.44 9.21 1.85
CA GLY A 117 -1.22 10.02 2.79
C GLY A 117 -0.71 10.05 4.24
N ALA A 118 0.36 9.33 4.56
CA ALA A 118 0.93 9.31 5.90
C ALA A 118 2.11 10.30 6.01
N TRP A 119 2.10 11.15 7.03
CA TRP A 119 3.25 12.00 7.38
C TRP A 119 4.11 11.27 8.42
N PRO A 120 5.44 11.14 8.23
CA PRO A 120 6.20 11.50 7.03
C PRO A 120 5.98 10.52 5.87
N TYR A 121 6.09 11.00 4.62
CA TYR A 121 6.09 10.11 3.44
C TYR A 121 7.26 9.15 3.57
N ARG A 122 6.95 7.85 3.54
CA ARG A 122 7.94 6.79 3.61
C ARG A 122 7.54 5.63 2.73
N CYS A 123 8.55 5.06 2.10
CA CYS A 123 8.47 3.80 1.39
C CYS A 123 9.27 2.73 2.13
N TYR A 124 8.85 1.47 2.00
CA TYR A 124 9.40 0.31 2.68
C TYR A 124 9.47 -0.91 1.76
#